data_AF-A0A4S8LVT1-F1
#
_entry.id   AF-A0A4S8LVT1-F1
#
_cell.length_a   1.000
_cell.length_b   1.000
_cell.length_c   1.000
_cell.angle_alpha   90.00
_cell.angle_beta   90.00
_cell.angle_gamma   90.00
#
_symmetry.space_group_name_H-M   'P 1'
#
loop_
_entity.id
_entity.type
_entity.pdbx_description
1 polymer ?
#
loop_
_entity_poly.entity_id
_entity_poly.type
_entity_poly.pdbx_seq_one_letter_code
_entity_poly.pdbx_strand_id
1 'polypeptide(L)'
;MGTVLGRRKVGGKKGAISAVTARDRRYLSYFLATSKCRRIPWDDFFVNADKLLLFVQPPNARCCDNCQPHLFPTETVAIRYPYPSRARRAVKPSMELQNAVRSALHQWRATTVQKHYAGQFIITGRYILSDDVINRIAERPRAITDVNVFRYVIPWGLGVA
;
A
#
# COMPACT_ATOMS: atom_id res chain seq x y z
N MET A 1 -11.09 3.06 -44.43
CA MET A 1 -10.36 3.60 -43.26
C MET A 1 -11.37 3.86 -42.15
N GLY A 2 -11.43 2.99 -41.14
CA GLY A 2 -12.41 3.10 -40.05
C GLY A 2 -11.82 3.83 -38.84
N THR A 3 -12.34 5.01 -38.53
CA THR A 3 -11.98 5.81 -37.36
C THR A 3 -12.60 5.21 -36.09
N VAL A 4 -11.77 4.60 -35.24
CA VAL A 4 -12.19 4.12 -33.91
C VAL A 4 -12.29 5.32 -32.96
N LEU A 5 -13.52 5.76 -32.71
CA LEU A 5 -13.82 6.75 -31.67
C LEU A 5 -13.48 6.17 -30.29
N GLY A 6 -12.46 6.74 -29.65
CA GLY A 6 -12.07 6.40 -28.29
C GLY A 6 -13.22 6.68 -27.31
N ARG A 7 -13.76 5.63 -26.69
CA ARG A 7 -14.68 5.76 -25.56
C ARG A 7 -13.96 6.48 -24.41
N ARG A 8 -14.32 7.74 -24.16
CA ARG A 8 -14.00 8.41 -22.89
C ARG A 8 -14.63 7.59 -21.76
N LYS A 9 -13.80 7.07 -20.86
CA LYS A 9 -14.27 6.50 -19.59
C LYS A 9 -14.95 7.62 -18.81
N VAL A 10 -16.28 7.60 -18.80
CA VAL A 10 -17.08 8.43 -17.91
C VAL A 10 -16.66 8.06 -16.48
N GLY A 11 -16.10 9.03 -15.75
CA GLY A 11 -15.73 8.84 -14.36
C GLY A 11 -16.95 8.34 -13.60
N GLY A 12 -16.82 7.19 -12.94
CA GLY A 12 -17.88 6.66 -12.08
C GLY A 12 -18.31 7.75 -11.10
N LYS A 13 -19.62 7.98 -10.99
CA LYS A 13 -20.19 8.91 -10.01
C LYS A 13 -19.69 8.50 -8.63
N LYS A 14 -18.77 9.27 -8.06
CA LYS A 14 -18.40 9.12 -6.65
C LYS A 14 -19.69 9.36 -5.88
N GLY A 15 -20.11 8.39 -5.07
CA GLY A 15 -21.30 8.53 -4.23
C GLY A 15 -21.23 9.82 -3.41
N ALA A 16 -22.39 10.35 -3.03
CA ALA A 16 -22.47 11.57 -2.23
C ALA A 16 -21.59 11.39 -0.98
N ILE A 17 -20.53 12.20 -0.89
CA ILE A 17 -19.64 12.23 0.26
C ILE A 17 -20.43 12.90 1.39
N SER A 18 -20.46 12.29 2.58
CA SER A 18 -21.13 12.91 3.73
C SER A 18 -20.53 14.30 4.02
N ALA A 19 -21.33 15.22 4.55
CA ALA A 19 -20.85 16.56 4.88
C ALA A 19 -19.62 16.52 5.82
N VAL A 20 -19.58 15.55 6.73
CA VAL A 20 -18.44 15.29 7.62
C VAL A 20 -17.20 14.90 6.82
N THR A 21 -17.28 13.88 5.96
CA THR A 21 -16.12 13.46 5.15
C THR A 21 -15.65 14.57 4.20
N ALA A 22 -16.55 15.41 3.70
CA ALA A 22 -16.20 16.56 2.88
C ALA A 22 -15.44 17.63 3.68
N ARG A 23 -15.89 17.93 4.91
CA ARG A 23 -15.22 18.83 5.85
C ARG A 23 -13.82 18.32 6.18
N ASP A 24 -13.70 17.08 6.63
CA ASP A 24 -12.42 16.48 7.05
C ASP A 24 -11.41 16.49 5.91
N ARG A 25 -11.85 16.11 4.70
CA ARG A 25 -10.99 16.10 3.52
C ARG A 25 -10.49 17.50 3.16
N ARG A 26 -11.34 18.52 3.27
CA ARG A 26 -10.96 19.93 3.02
C ARG A 26 -9.88 20.37 4.00
N TYR A 27 -10.08 20.14 5.29
CA TYR A 27 -9.12 20.56 6.33
C TYR A 27 -7.83 19.76 6.30
N LEU A 28 -7.87 18.46 5.99
CA LEU A 28 -6.66 17.67 5.76
C LEU A 28 -5.86 18.23 4.57
N SER A 29 -6.55 18.57 3.49
CA SER A 29 -5.90 19.16 2.30
C SER A 29 -5.29 20.53 2.63
N TYR A 30 -5.99 21.36 3.41
CA TYR A 30 -5.49 22.65 3.88
C TYR A 30 -4.27 22.47 4.81
N PHE A 31 -4.33 21.52 5.75
CA PHE A 31 -3.23 21.20 6.66
C PHE A 31 -1.98 20.77 5.91
N LEU A 32 -2.11 19.92 4.88
CA LEU A 32 -0.97 19.43 4.10
C LEU A 32 -0.36 20.50 3.20
N ALA A 33 -1.20 21.32 2.53
CA ALA A 33 -0.77 22.24 1.50
C ALA A 33 -0.40 23.65 2.02
N THR A 34 -0.70 23.98 3.28
CA THR A 34 -0.37 25.30 3.82
C THR A 34 1.14 25.51 3.92
N SER A 35 1.61 26.70 3.52
CA SER A 35 2.95 27.21 3.80
C SER A 35 3.01 28.05 5.08
N LYS A 36 1.85 28.34 5.70
CA LYS A 36 1.75 29.05 6.98
C LYS A 36 1.84 28.07 8.15
N CYS A 37 1.77 28.57 9.38
CA CYS A 37 1.74 27.72 10.58
C CYS A 37 0.67 26.62 10.49
N ARG A 38 1.06 25.36 10.74
CA ARG A 38 0.14 24.21 10.72
C ARG A 38 -0.92 24.24 11.81
N ARG A 39 -0.77 25.07 12.84
CA ARG A 39 -1.79 25.27 13.87
C ARG A 39 -3.03 25.98 13.34
N ILE A 40 -2.91 26.85 12.34
CA ILE A 40 -4.06 27.58 11.78
C ILE A 40 -5.15 26.62 11.26
N PRO A 41 -4.89 25.71 10.30
CA PRO A 41 -5.90 24.75 9.85
C PRO A 41 -6.38 23.82 10.96
N TRP A 42 -5.55 23.53 11.96
CA TRP A 42 -5.89 22.68 13.10
C TRP A 42 -6.87 23.38 14.05
N ASP A 43 -6.58 24.62 14.42
CA ASP A 43 -7.39 25.45 15.30
C ASP A 43 -8.73 25.79 14.66
N ASP A 44 -8.73 26.10 13.35
CA ASP A 44 -9.96 26.31 12.58
C ASP A 44 -10.82 25.03 12.52
N PHE A 45 -10.20 23.86 12.33
CA PHE A 45 -10.92 22.60 12.24
C PHE A 45 -11.63 22.26 13.56
N PHE A 46 -10.92 22.40 14.68
CA PHE A 46 -11.43 22.09 16.00
C PHE A 46 -12.17 23.25 16.66
N VAL A 47 -12.16 24.44 16.06
CA VAL A 47 -12.73 25.66 16.62
C VAL A 47 -12.09 25.99 17.98
N ASN A 48 -10.75 25.94 18.03
CA ASN A 48 -10.01 26.12 19.29
C ASN A 48 -10.06 27.56 19.82
N ALA A 49 -10.39 28.54 18.97
CA ALA A 49 -10.62 29.92 19.40
C ALA A 49 -11.77 30.06 20.40
N ASP A 50 -12.77 29.17 20.30
CA ASP A 50 -13.96 29.18 21.16
C ASP A 50 -13.78 28.28 22.41
N LYS A 51 -12.61 27.65 22.56
CA LYS A 51 -12.32 26.75 23.67
C LYS A 51 -11.40 27.40 24.68
N LEU A 52 -11.64 27.09 25.95
CA LEU A 52 -10.68 27.37 27.02
C LEU A 52 -9.38 26.59 26.77
N LEU A 53 -8.27 27.31 26.62
CA LEU A 53 -6.94 26.72 26.52
C LEU A 53 -6.53 26.18 27.89
N LEU A 54 -6.86 24.92 28.16
CA LEU A 54 -6.51 24.25 29.42
C LEU A 54 -5.01 24.01 29.57
N PHE A 55 -4.25 24.08 28.46
CA PHE A 55 -2.81 23.85 28.44
C PHE A 55 -2.12 25.02 27.75
N VAL A 56 -1.37 25.79 28.54
CA VAL A 56 -0.48 26.82 28.00
C VAL A 56 0.71 26.12 27.35
N GLN A 57 1.14 26.62 26.19
CA GLN A 57 2.32 26.10 25.51
C GLN A 57 3.54 26.25 26.44
N PRO A 58 4.26 25.15 26.75
CA PRO A 58 5.42 25.26 27.62
C PRO A 58 6.53 26.09 26.96
N PRO A 59 7.36 26.79 27.76
CA PRO A 59 8.51 27.50 27.24
C PRO A 59 9.40 26.50 26.47
N ASN A 60 9.84 26.90 25.28
CA ASN A 60 10.63 26.08 24.33
C ASN A 60 9.88 24.98 23.57
N ALA A 61 8.55 24.90 23.65
CA ALA A 61 7.81 23.95 22.82
C ALA A 61 7.93 24.30 21.32
N ARG A 62 8.25 23.29 20.51
CA ARG A 62 8.30 23.43 19.06
C ARG A 62 6.91 23.72 18.50
N CYS A 63 6.84 24.54 17.45
CA CYS A 63 5.59 24.93 16.81
C CYS A 63 5.17 23.93 15.72
N CYS A 64 5.83 23.96 14.56
CA CYS A 64 5.68 23.03 13.45
C CYS A 64 6.85 23.19 12.47
N ASP A 65 6.95 22.29 11.50
CA ASP A 65 7.91 22.32 10.38
C ASP A 65 7.85 23.62 9.56
N ASN A 66 6.66 24.19 9.34
CA ASN A 66 6.54 25.46 8.61
C ASN A 66 7.10 26.66 9.40
N CYS A 67 7.00 26.65 10.73
CA CYS A 67 7.49 27.74 11.58
C CYS A 67 8.96 27.58 11.98
N GLN A 68 9.43 26.34 12.12
CA GLN A 68 10.77 26.03 12.62
C GLN A 68 11.41 24.93 11.78
N PRO A 69 11.59 25.10 10.44
CA PRO A 69 12.00 24.03 9.54
C PRO A 69 13.34 23.38 9.93
N HIS A 70 14.26 24.16 10.51
CA HIS A 70 15.54 23.68 11.00
C HIS A 70 15.44 22.66 12.15
N LEU A 71 14.31 22.62 12.88
CA LEU A 71 14.05 21.65 13.95
C LEU A 71 13.38 20.36 13.46
N PHE A 72 13.02 20.29 12.18
CA PHE A 72 12.35 19.15 11.54
C PHE A 72 13.16 18.70 10.30
N PRO A 73 14.33 18.07 10.49
CA PRO A 73 15.12 17.58 9.38
C PRO A 73 14.35 16.50 8.61
N THR A 74 14.15 16.70 7.31
CA THR A 74 13.53 15.70 6.44
C THR A 74 14.55 14.62 6.13
N GLU A 75 14.42 13.45 6.75
CA GLU A 75 15.21 12.29 6.36
C GLU A 75 14.88 11.91 4.92
N THR A 76 15.89 11.91 4.05
CA THR A 76 15.74 11.43 2.68
C THR A 76 15.77 9.91 2.72
N VAL A 77 14.61 9.28 2.95
CA VAL A 77 14.48 7.82 2.88
C VAL A 77 14.55 7.39 1.41
N ALA A 78 15.73 6.96 0.98
CA ALA A 78 15.91 6.38 -0.35
C ALA A 78 15.35 4.96 -0.37
N ILE A 79 14.08 4.80 -0.76
CA ILE A 79 13.49 3.47 -0.95
C ILE A 79 14.05 2.88 -2.25
N ARG A 80 15.01 1.95 -2.12
CA ARG A 80 15.48 1.13 -3.24
C ARG A 80 14.47 0.02 -3.47
N TYR A 81 13.72 0.10 -4.57
CA TYR A 81 12.87 -0.99 -5.03
C TYR A 81 13.65 -1.84 -6.06
N PRO A 82 14.21 -3.00 -5.67
CA PRO A 82 14.86 -3.90 -6.63
C PRO A 82 13.89 -4.46 -7.68
N TYR A 83 12.57 -4.34 -7.44
CA TYR A 83 11.53 -4.85 -8.31
C TYR A 83 10.55 -3.74 -8.74
N PRO A 84 10.06 -3.75 -9.99
CA PRO A 84 9.20 -2.70 -10.50
C PRO A 84 7.85 -2.65 -9.76
N SER A 85 7.54 -1.52 -9.11
CA SER A 85 6.30 -1.29 -8.38
C SER A 85 5.07 -1.10 -9.27
N ARG A 86 5.28 -0.87 -10.58
CA ARG A 86 4.21 -0.73 -11.58
C ARG A 86 4.33 -1.80 -12.65
N ALA A 87 3.37 -2.73 -12.66
CA ALA A 87 3.20 -3.64 -13.78
C ALA A 87 2.92 -2.85 -15.07
N ARG A 88 3.69 -3.10 -16.14
CA ARG A 88 3.39 -2.57 -17.49
C ARG A 88 1.99 -3.00 -17.94
N ARG A 89 1.35 -2.26 -18.84
CA ARG A 89 0.04 -2.65 -19.43
C ARG A 89 0.11 -4.10 -19.92
N ALA A 90 -0.83 -4.91 -19.45
CA ALA A 90 -0.75 -6.36 -19.56
C ALA A 90 -1.05 -6.84 -20.98
N VAL A 91 -0.15 -7.68 -21.50
CA VAL A 91 -0.48 -8.69 -22.51
C VAL A 91 -0.83 -9.95 -21.74
N LYS A 92 -1.93 -10.63 -22.09
CA LYS A 92 -2.35 -11.87 -21.45
C LYS A 92 -1.19 -12.89 -21.52
N PRO A 93 -0.73 -13.46 -20.40
CA PRO A 93 0.36 -14.43 -20.41
C PRO A 93 -0.04 -15.68 -21.19
N SER A 94 0.91 -16.30 -21.89
CA SER A 94 0.68 -17.56 -22.59
C SER A 94 0.20 -18.63 -21.61
N MET A 95 -0.64 -19.55 -22.09
CA MET A 95 -1.16 -20.64 -21.24
C MET A 95 -0.02 -21.51 -20.68
N GLU A 96 1.03 -21.71 -21.48
CA GLU A 96 2.24 -22.43 -21.08
C GLU A 96 2.93 -21.78 -19.88
N LEU A 97 3.12 -20.45 -19.91
CA LEU A 97 3.72 -19.73 -18.79
C LEU A 97 2.85 -19.79 -17.53
N GLN A 98 1.52 -19.67 -17.68
CA GLN A 98 0.61 -19.82 -16.54
C GLN A 98 0.72 -21.20 -15.91
N ASN A 99 0.77 -22.25 -16.73
CA ASN A 99 0.90 -23.63 -16.26
C ASN A 99 2.26 -23.87 -15.58
N ALA A 100 3.34 -23.37 -16.16
CA ALA A 100 4.67 -23.44 -15.54
C ALA A 100 4.70 -22.77 -14.17
N VAL A 101 4.11 -21.59 -14.03
CA VAL A 101 4.01 -20.87 -12.75
C VAL A 101 3.15 -21.62 -11.74
N ARG A 102 2.00 -22.17 -12.15
CA ARG A 102 1.16 -23.02 -11.27
C ARG A 102 1.95 -24.21 -10.76
N SER A 103 2.61 -24.96 -11.65
CA SER A 103 3.41 -26.14 -11.29
C SER A 103 4.54 -25.79 -10.33
N ALA A 104 5.28 -24.71 -10.59
CA ALA A 104 6.36 -24.24 -9.72
C ALA A 104 5.84 -23.86 -8.31
N LEU A 105 4.70 -23.17 -8.22
CA LEU A 105 4.10 -22.80 -6.94
C LEU A 105 3.56 -24.00 -6.18
N HIS A 106 2.96 -24.98 -6.86
CA HIS A 106 2.53 -26.22 -6.23
C HIS A 106 3.72 -27.03 -5.70
N GLN A 107 4.81 -27.12 -6.46
CA GLN A 107 6.04 -27.79 -6.03
C GLN A 107 6.70 -27.07 -4.85
N TRP A 108 6.79 -25.74 -4.90
CA TRP A 108 7.28 -24.93 -3.78
C TRP A 108 6.45 -25.15 -2.52
N ARG A 109 5.12 -25.20 -2.66
CA ARG A 109 4.20 -25.45 -1.55
C ARG A 109 4.42 -26.83 -0.93
N ALA A 110 4.54 -27.86 -1.75
CA ALA A 110 4.80 -29.23 -1.29
C ALA A 110 6.16 -29.33 -0.55
N THR A 111 7.22 -28.76 -1.13
CA THR A 111 8.56 -28.75 -0.51
C THR A 111 8.60 -27.94 0.78
N THR A 112 7.83 -26.84 0.89
CA THR A 112 7.73 -26.03 2.11
C THR A 112 7.05 -26.78 3.25
N VAL A 113 5.95 -27.49 2.97
CA VAL A 113 5.28 -28.36 3.97
C VAL A 113 6.27 -29.44 4.43
N GLN A 114 6.93 -30.12 3.50
CA GLN A 114 7.88 -31.17 3.84
C GLN A 114 9.07 -30.67 4.66
N LYS A 115 9.57 -29.46 4.38
CA LYS A 115 10.76 -28.90 5.04
C LYS A 115 10.47 -28.32 6.42
N HIS A 116 9.37 -27.57 6.56
CA HIS A 116 9.09 -26.78 7.76
C HIS A 116 8.02 -27.37 8.66
N TYR A 117 7.20 -28.27 8.13
CA TYR A 117 6.00 -28.80 8.77
C TYR A 117 5.90 -30.31 8.59
N ALA A 118 7.04 -31.02 8.62
CA ALA A 118 7.09 -32.46 8.50
C ALA A 118 6.31 -33.15 9.64
N GLY A 119 5.55 -34.20 9.30
CA GLY A 119 4.89 -35.06 10.29
C GLY A 119 3.65 -34.47 10.99
N GLN A 120 3.20 -33.27 10.61
CA GLN A 120 1.96 -32.69 11.12
C GLN A 120 0.85 -32.69 10.07
N PHE A 121 -0.41 -32.72 10.53
CA PHE A 121 -1.60 -32.75 9.68
C PHE A 121 -2.39 -31.43 9.68
N ILE A 122 -2.01 -30.47 10.54
CA ILE A 122 -2.75 -29.22 10.76
C ILE A 122 -2.40 -28.21 9.67
N ILE A 123 -1.11 -27.95 9.45
CA ILE A 123 -0.64 -27.00 8.44
C ILE A 123 -0.50 -27.73 7.09
N THR A 124 -1.59 -27.75 6.34
CA THR A 124 -1.59 -28.27 4.97
C THR A 124 -1.03 -27.24 3.98
N GLY A 125 -0.60 -27.69 2.79
CA GLY A 125 -0.10 -26.78 1.76
C GLY A 125 -1.09 -25.65 1.43
N ARG A 126 -2.39 -25.93 1.40
CA ARG A 126 -3.44 -24.93 1.15
C ARG A 126 -3.50 -23.83 2.21
N TYR A 127 -3.12 -24.14 3.45
CA TYR A 127 -2.99 -23.16 4.53
C TYR A 127 -1.79 -22.22 4.33
N ILE A 128 -0.72 -22.71 3.69
CA ILE A 128 0.47 -21.92 3.35
C ILE A 128 0.18 -21.01 2.15
N LEU A 129 -0.40 -21.58 1.09
CA LEU A 129 -0.75 -20.85 -0.13
C LEU A 129 -1.96 -21.51 -0.80
N SER A 130 -3.10 -20.82 -0.81
CA SER A 130 -4.34 -21.35 -1.37
C SER A 130 -4.28 -21.45 -2.90
N ASP A 131 -5.06 -22.39 -3.47
CA ASP A 131 -5.12 -22.60 -4.92
C ASP A 131 -5.62 -21.34 -5.66
N ASP A 132 -6.54 -20.58 -5.05
CA ASP A 132 -7.03 -19.31 -5.60
C ASP A 132 -5.93 -18.25 -5.71
N VAL A 133 -5.05 -18.17 -4.71
CA VAL A 133 -3.91 -17.26 -4.74
C VAL A 133 -2.91 -17.69 -5.80
N ILE A 134 -2.62 -18.99 -5.92
CA ILE A 134 -1.78 -19.54 -6.99
C ILE A 134 -2.34 -19.19 -8.37
N ASN A 135 -3.64 -19.35 -8.58
CA ASN A 135 -4.29 -19.03 -9.84
C ASN A 135 -4.18 -17.54 -10.17
N ARG A 136 -4.44 -16.65 -9.21
CA ARG A 136 -4.31 -15.20 -9.40
C ARG A 136 -2.88 -14.77 -9.71
N ILE A 137 -1.89 -15.43 -9.09
CA ILE A 137 -0.47 -15.19 -9.35
C ILE A 137 -0.11 -15.66 -10.77
N ALA A 138 -0.54 -16.87 -11.15
CA ALA A 138 -0.31 -17.43 -12.48
C ALA A 138 -0.97 -16.61 -13.60
N GLU A 139 -2.14 -16.02 -13.36
CA GLU A 139 -2.81 -15.11 -14.29
C GLU A 139 -2.05 -13.80 -14.52
N ARG A 140 -1.12 -13.44 -13.63
CA ARG A 140 -0.38 -12.17 -13.65
C ARG A 140 1.12 -12.36 -13.37
N PRO A 141 1.84 -13.17 -14.18
CA PRO A 141 3.19 -13.63 -13.84
C PRO A 141 4.27 -12.54 -13.94
N ARG A 142 3.98 -11.38 -14.55
CA ARG A 142 4.96 -10.29 -14.72
C ARG A 142 5.37 -9.59 -13.42
N ALA A 143 4.70 -9.84 -12.30
CA ALA A 143 5.18 -9.43 -10.98
C ALA A 143 6.32 -10.33 -10.45
N ILE A 144 6.54 -11.48 -11.10
CA ILE A 144 7.45 -12.53 -10.69
C ILE A 144 8.57 -12.58 -11.74
N THR A 145 9.54 -11.70 -11.60
CA THR A 145 10.75 -11.69 -12.47
C THR A 145 11.77 -12.73 -12.04
N ASP A 146 11.66 -13.21 -10.79
CA ASP A 146 12.54 -14.19 -10.16
C ASP A 146 11.69 -15.06 -9.23
N VAL A 147 11.89 -16.38 -9.22
CA VAL A 147 11.23 -17.31 -8.28
C VAL A 147 11.59 -16.97 -6.83
N ASN A 148 12.77 -16.37 -6.59
CA ASN A 148 13.16 -15.89 -5.26
C ASN A 148 12.29 -14.72 -4.77
N VAL A 149 11.53 -14.05 -5.63
CA VAL A 149 10.64 -12.95 -5.22
C VAL A 149 9.68 -13.37 -4.11
N PHE A 150 9.25 -14.64 -4.10
CA PHE A 150 8.35 -15.17 -3.08
C PHE A 150 9.00 -15.26 -1.70
N ARG A 151 10.33 -15.38 -1.63
CA ARG A 151 11.07 -15.33 -0.36
C ARG A 151 11.17 -13.91 0.22
N TYR A 152 11.07 -12.88 -0.62
CA TYR A 152 11.27 -11.48 -0.21
C TYR A 152 9.97 -10.66 -0.10
N VAL A 153 9.00 -10.92 -0.98
CA VAL A 153 7.72 -10.17 -1.03
C VAL A 153 6.69 -10.76 -0.07
N ILE A 154 6.79 -12.05 0.21
CA ILE A 154 5.92 -12.71 1.18
C ILE A 154 6.76 -12.98 2.44
N PRO A 155 6.61 -12.18 3.50
CA PRO A 155 7.39 -12.34 4.72
C PRO A 155 6.87 -13.51 5.55
N TRP A 156 6.96 -14.74 5.03
CA TRP A 156 6.78 -15.95 5.83
C TRP A 156 8.11 -16.30 6.48
N GLY A 157 8.47 -15.56 7.53
CA GLY A 157 9.72 -15.77 8.27
C GLY A 157 9.99 -14.86 9.47
N LEU A 158 9.13 -13.87 9.76
CA LEU A 158 9.28 -13.01 10.95
C LEU A 158 8.00 -13.00 11.79
N GLY A 159 7.46 -14.19 12.04
CA GLY A 159 6.42 -14.44 13.04
C GLY A 159 6.91 -15.53 13.96
N VAL A 160 7.32 -15.11 15.16
CA VAL A 160 7.86 -15.91 16.28
C VAL A 160 9.31 -16.38 16.11
N ALA A 161 10.23 -15.53 16.53
CA ALA A 161 11.37 -15.93 17.36
C ALA A 161 11.09 -15.42 18.78
#